data_AF-A0A946H4J3-F1
#
_entry.id   AF-A0A946H4J3-F1
#
_cell.length_a   1.000
_cell.length_b   1.000
_cell.length_c   1.000
_cell.angle_alpha   90.00
_cell.angle_beta   90.00
_cell.angle_gamma   90.00
#
_symmetry.space_group_name_H-M   'P 1'
#
loop_
_entity.id
_entity.type
_entity.pdbx_description
1 polymer ?
#
loop_
_entity_poly.entity_id
_entity_poly.type
_entity_poly.pdbx_seq_one_letter_code
_entity_poly.pdbx_strand_id
1 'polypeptide(L)'
;MARKRKGLKIDGWIIVDKPTGMTSTQVIGRVRRATQAAKLGHGGTLDPEATGLLPIALGEATKTIPWCQDGSKIYTFTVRWG
;
A
#
# COMPACT_ATOMS: atom_id res chain seq x y z
N MET A 1 -18.23 1.64 -23.76
CA MET A 1 -18.50 2.12 -22.37
C MET A 1 -17.42 1.59 -21.44
N ALA A 2 -16.77 2.44 -20.65
CA ALA A 2 -15.75 2.00 -19.69
C ALA A 2 -16.37 1.04 -18.64
N ARG A 3 -15.76 -0.13 -18.43
CA ARG A 3 -16.23 -1.14 -17.48
C ARG A 3 -16.32 -0.50 -16.08
N LYS A 4 -17.54 -0.40 -15.53
CA LYS A 4 -17.76 0.10 -14.16
C LYS A 4 -16.97 -0.81 -13.21
N ARG A 5 -16.03 -0.23 -12.46
CA ARG A 5 -15.21 -0.99 -11.50
C ARG A 5 -16.15 -1.57 -10.43
N LYS A 6 -16.10 -2.88 -10.22
CA LYS A 6 -16.81 -3.56 -9.13
C LYS A 6 -16.17 -3.17 -7.79
N GLY A 7 -16.97 -2.93 -6.76
CA GLY A 7 -16.52 -2.60 -5.39
C GLY A 7 -17.19 -1.35 -4.82
N LEU A 8 -16.96 -1.10 -3.53
CA LEU A 8 -17.45 0.06 -2.79
C LEU A 8 -16.67 1.32 -3.18
N LYS A 9 -17.37 2.46 -3.28
CA LYS A 9 -16.75 3.76 -3.43
C LYS A 9 -16.23 4.20 -2.06
N ILE A 10 -14.95 3.98 -1.82
CA ILE A 10 -14.26 4.34 -0.59
C ILE A 10 -13.04 5.17 -0.99
N ASP A 11 -12.92 6.34 -0.39
CA ASP A 11 -11.84 7.29 -0.62
C ASP A 11 -11.07 7.48 0.68
N GLY A 12 -9.74 7.41 0.63
CA GLY A 12 -8.90 7.62 1.81
C GLY A 12 -7.60 6.85 1.78
N TRP A 13 -6.86 6.92 2.88
CA TRP A 13 -5.60 6.18 3.08
C TRP A 13 -5.75 5.17 4.21
N ILE A 14 -5.22 3.97 4.01
CA ILE A 14 -5.01 2.97 5.04
C ILE A 14 -3.50 2.83 5.20
N ILE A 15 -3.01 3.03 6.42
CA ILE A 15 -1.61 2.80 6.77
C ILE A 15 -1.52 1.41 7.37
N VAL A 16 -0.83 0.50 6.69
CA VAL A 16 -0.62 -0.86 7.18
C VAL A 16 0.81 -0.98 7.71
N ASP A 17 0.96 -1.51 8.92
CA ASP A 17 2.23 -2.05 9.37
C ASP A 17 2.41 -3.44 8.74
N LYS A 18 3.23 -3.53 7.69
CA LYS A 18 3.44 -4.75 6.93
C LYS A 18 4.24 -5.75 7.79
N PRO A 19 3.74 -6.97 7.99
CA PRO A 19 4.52 -8.01 8.67
C PRO A 19 5.63 -8.56 7.78
N THR A 20 6.62 -9.20 8.40
CA THR A 20 7.65 -9.94 7.69
C THR A 20 7.07 -11.18 7.00
N GLY A 21 7.75 -11.69 5.97
CA GLY A 21 7.35 -12.85 5.17
C GLY A 21 6.16 -12.61 4.23
N MET A 22 5.65 -11.38 4.13
CA MET A 22 4.53 -11.03 3.25
C MET A 22 4.94 -10.01 2.20
N THR A 23 4.54 -10.24 0.94
CA THR A 23 4.76 -9.26 -0.13
C THR A 23 3.80 -8.08 0.00
N SER A 24 4.22 -6.90 -0.45
CA SER A 24 3.33 -5.72 -0.49
C SER A 24 2.03 -6.00 -1.26
N THR A 25 2.10 -6.78 -2.34
CA THR A 25 0.92 -7.21 -3.13
C THR A 25 -0.05 -8.07 -2.33
N GLN A 26 0.45 -9.01 -1.51
CA GLN A 26 -0.39 -9.82 -0.64
C GLN A 26 -1.14 -8.96 0.39
N VAL A 27 -0.48 -7.96 0.97
CA VAL A 27 -1.12 -6.98 1.88
C VAL A 27 -2.23 -6.22 1.16
N ILE A 28 -1.95 -5.67 -0.02
CA ILE A 28 -2.95 -4.95 -0.84
C ILE A 28 -4.14 -5.86 -1.16
N GLY A 29 -3.90 -7.14 -1.45
CA GLY A 29 -4.94 -8.15 -1.65
C GLY A 29 -5.82 -8.37 -0.41
N ARG A 30 -5.22 -8.36 0.79
CA ARG A 30 -5.98 -8.42 2.06
C ARG A 30 -6.80 -7.16 2.28
N VAL A 31 -6.23 -5.97 2.07
CA VAL A 31 -6.95 -4.70 2.19
C VAL A 31 -8.10 -4.60 1.21
N ARG A 32 -7.90 -5.01 -0.05
CA ARG A 32 -8.97 -5.07 -1.05
C ARG A 32 -10.12 -5.98 -0.60
N ARG A 33 -9.82 -7.15 -0.03
CA ARG A 33 -10.86 -8.08 0.46
C ARG A 33 -11.60 -7.51 1.67
N ALA A 34 -10.88 -6.91 2.62
CA ALA A 34 -11.45 -6.35 3.84
C ALA A 34 -12.32 -5.11 3.57
N THR A 35 -11.92 -4.25 2.64
CA THR A 35 -12.61 -2.98 2.34
C THR A 35 -13.60 -3.10 1.18
N GLN A 36 -13.45 -4.11 0.32
CA GLN A 36 -14.16 -4.24 -0.95
C GLN A 36 -14.05 -3.00 -1.86
N ALA A 37 -13.00 -2.17 -1.69
CA ALA A 37 -12.89 -0.90 -2.42
C ALA A 37 -12.73 -1.10 -3.93
N ALA A 38 -13.40 -0.26 -4.71
CA ALA A 38 -13.41 -0.32 -6.17
C ALA A 38 -12.06 0.05 -6.81
N LYS A 39 -11.23 0.82 -6.11
CA LYS A 39 -9.92 1.30 -6.56
C LYS A 39 -8.96 1.33 -5.36
N LEU A 40 -7.78 0.76 -5.55
CA LEU A 40 -6.69 0.80 -4.58
C LEU A 40 -5.36 1.01 -5.30
N GLY A 41 -4.38 1.59 -4.61
CA GLY A 41 -2.97 1.69 -4.98
C GLY A 41 -2.11 1.82 -3.71
N HIS A 42 -0.79 1.84 -3.83
CA HIS A 42 0.11 1.93 -2.68
C HIS A 42 1.22 2.97 -2.90
N GLY A 43 1.73 3.55 -1.80
CA GLY A 43 2.72 4.63 -1.80
C GLY A 43 4.19 4.16 -1.83
N GLY A 44 4.44 2.88 -2.04
CA GLY A 44 5.78 2.29 -2.06
C GLY A 44 5.74 0.77 -1.91
N THR A 45 6.82 0.09 -2.29
CA THR A 45 6.95 -1.37 -2.16
C THR A 45 7.97 -1.67 -1.09
N LEU A 46 7.62 -2.56 -0.17
CA LEU A 46 8.53 -3.18 0.79
C LEU A 46 8.81 -4.62 0.36
N ASP A 47 10.07 -5.04 0.50
CA ASP A 47 10.50 -6.42 0.30
C ASP A 47 9.79 -7.37 1.29
N PRO A 48 9.70 -8.68 0.99
CA PRO A 48 9.03 -9.64 1.87
C PRO A 48 9.55 -9.61 3.31
N GLU A 49 10.87 -9.51 3.48
CA GLU A 49 11.54 -9.52 4.78
C GLU A 49 11.44 -8.18 5.53
N ALA A 50 11.22 -7.07 4.83
CA ALA A 50 11.09 -5.75 5.44
C ALA A 50 9.74 -5.63 6.17
N THR A 51 9.70 -4.95 7.31
CA THR A 51 8.45 -4.61 8.03
C THR A 51 8.18 -3.12 7.97
N GLY A 52 7.03 -2.69 8.50
CA GLY A 52 6.74 -1.28 8.72
C GLY A 52 5.76 -0.68 7.72
N LEU A 53 5.85 0.63 7.57
CA LEU A 53 4.78 1.46 7.01
C LEU A 53 4.57 1.22 5.50
N LEU A 54 3.41 0.66 5.16
CA LEU A 54 2.92 0.50 3.79
C LEU A 54 1.65 1.33 3.57
N PRO A 55 1.75 2.55 2.98
CA PRO A 55 0.60 3.38 2.67
C PRO A 55 -0.23 2.78 1.53
N ILE A 56 -1.54 2.60 1.73
CA ILE A 56 -2.48 2.11 0.73
C ILE A 56 -3.57 3.15 0.50
N ALA A 57 -3.61 3.71 -0.71
CA ALA A 57 -4.63 4.67 -1.11
C ALA A 57 -5.85 3.97 -1.72
N LEU A 58 -7.04 4.43 -1.36
CA LEU A 58 -8.33 3.96 -1.86
C LEU A 58 -8.98 5.05 -2.70
N GLY A 59 -9.68 4.65 -3.76
CA GLY A 59 -10.53 5.58 -4.51
C GLY A 59 -9.75 6.78 -5.06
N GLU A 60 -10.27 7.97 -4.84
CA GLU A 60 -9.70 9.24 -5.28
C GLU A 60 -8.34 9.55 -4.63
N ALA A 61 -8.08 9.05 -3.41
CA ALA A 61 -6.79 9.23 -2.74
C ALA A 61 -5.61 8.64 -3.55
N THR A 62 -5.87 7.67 -4.44
CA THR A 62 -4.83 7.14 -5.34
C THR A 62 -4.19 8.19 -6.25
N LYS A 63 -4.87 9.31 -6.52
CA LYS A 63 -4.31 10.45 -7.27
C LYS A 63 -3.18 11.16 -6.50
N THR A 64 -3.13 10.99 -5.19
CA THR A 64 -2.14 11.60 -4.29
C THR A 64 -0.92 10.71 -4.04
N ILE A 65 -0.89 9.50 -4.62
CA ILE A 65 0.25 8.57 -4.49
C ILE A 65 1.59 9.20 -4.92
N PRO A 66 1.69 9.94 -6.04
CA PRO A 66 2.96 10.54 -6.45
C PRO A 66 3.59 11.42 -5.35
N TRP A 67 2.78 12.22 -4.65
CA TRP A 67 3.27 13.05 -3.54
C TRP A 67 3.78 12.24 -2.36
N CYS A 68 3.19 11.05 -2.10
CA CYS A 68 3.68 10.14 -1.07
C CYS A 68 4.97 9.42 -1.49
N GLN A 69 5.13 9.15 -2.79
CA GLN A 69 6.35 8.55 -3.34
C GLN A 69 7.54 9.51 -3.27
N ASP A 70 7.30 10.79 -3.58
CA ASP A 70 8.32 11.85 -3.53
C ASP A 70 8.68 12.28 -2.09
N GLY A 71 7.90 11.85 -1.10
CA GLY A 71 8.15 12.15 0.31
C GLY A 71 9.36 11.40 0.89
N SER A 72 10.03 12.01 1.87
CA SER A 72 11.13 11.40 2.62
C SER A 72 10.70 10.10 3.32
N LYS A 73 11.57 9.09 3.29
CA LYS A 73 11.34 7.79 3.94
C LYS A 73 12.46 7.50 4.92
N ILE A 74 12.11 6.97 6.09
CA ILE A 74 13.04 6.64 7.15
C ILE A 74 13.03 5.12 7.30
N TYR A 75 14.23 4.53 7.31
CA TYR A 75 14.42 3.10 7.47
C TYR A 75 15.35 2.84 8.65
N THR A 76 15.06 1.79 9.42
CA THR A 76 16.00 1.21 10.37
C THR A 76 16.39 -0.16 9.85
N PHE A 77 17.69 -0.41 9.73
CA PHE A 77 18.22 -1.67 9.24
C PHE A 77 19.48 -2.05 10.01
N THR A 78 19.77 -3.35 10.03
CA THR A 78 21.05 -3.87 10.54
C THR A 78 21.90 -4.26 9.34
N VAL A 79 23.16 -3.81 9.33
CA VAL A 79 24.15 -4.27 8.36
C VAL A 79 25.04 -5.28 9.05
N ARG A 80 25.22 -6.44 8.41
CA ARG A 80 26.28 -7.38 8.77
C ARG A 80 27.38 -7.25 7.73
N TRP A 81 28.52 -6.72 8.15
CA TRP A 81 29.74 -6.74 7.37
C TRP A 81 30.35 -8.14 7.39
N GLY A 82 31.01 -8.50 6.29
CA GLY A 82 31.99 -9.57 6.25
C GLY A 82 33.37 -8.96 6.45
#